data_AF-A0A1Y0MK65-F1
#
_entry.id   AF-A0A1Y0MK65-F1
#
_cell.length_a   1.000
_cell.length_b   1.000
_cell.length_c   1.000
_cell.angle_alpha   90.00
_cell.angle_beta   90.00
_cell.angle_gamma   90.00
#
_symmetry.space_group_name_H-M   'P 1'
#
loop_
_entity.id
_entity.type
_entity.pdbx_description
1 polymer ?
#
loop_
_entity_poly.entity_id
_entity_poly.type
_entity_poly.pdbx_seq_one_letter_code
_entity_poly.pdbx_strand_id
1 'polypeptide(L)'
;MLKYFEKSQLLSLLLSIILLTSCDGPETYIYLGRQVPKKYIDEIKTLGLLSSNEKIKYFYSDGFNDIKEGLYFVTDKNLVAYNKEWEYPKTIIPFSEITNLDVMYNESLYEDSYIFVESKEFELDFPVSSEKGRDKDFFNYLVQKSNQHKKED
;
A
#
# COMPACT_ATOMS: atom_id res chain seq x y z
N MET A 1 20.16 -25.89 -40.37
CA MET A 1 19.54 -24.54 -40.26
C MET A 1 18.08 -24.61 -39.78
N LEU A 2 17.20 -25.45 -40.38
CA LEU A 2 15.79 -25.58 -39.94
C LEU A 2 15.58 -25.99 -38.47
N LYS A 3 16.37 -26.93 -37.91
CA LYS A 3 16.21 -27.38 -36.51
C LYS A 3 16.43 -26.29 -35.43
N TYR A 4 17.16 -25.22 -35.75
CA TYR A 4 17.38 -24.11 -34.81
C TYR A 4 16.21 -23.12 -34.83
N PHE A 5 15.52 -23.00 -35.97
CA PHE A 5 14.39 -22.11 -36.15
C PHE A 5 13.16 -22.59 -35.37
N GLU A 6 12.87 -23.90 -35.39
CA GLU A 6 11.77 -24.49 -34.62
C GLU A 6 11.97 -24.39 -33.10
N LYS A 7 13.21 -24.58 -32.61
CA LYS A 7 13.54 -24.40 -31.19
C LYS A 7 13.38 -22.94 -30.73
N SER A 8 13.74 -21.97 -31.57
CA SER A 8 13.61 -20.54 -31.27
C SER A 8 12.14 -20.09 -31.20
N GLN A 9 11.28 -20.63 -32.08
CA GLN A 9 9.84 -20.35 -32.03
C GLN A 9 9.17 -20.99 -30.81
N LEU A 10 9.53 -22.23 -30.45
CA LEU A 10 9.07 -22.89 -29.23
C LEU A 10 9.50 -22.14 -27.97
N LEU A 11 10.74 -21.66 -27.91
CA LEU A 11 11.25 -20.88 -26.78
C LEU A 11 10.54 -19.52 -26.66
N SER A 12 10.28 -18.86 -27.78
CA SER A 12 9.54 -17.59 -27.81
C SER A 12 8.10 -17.80 -27.36
N LEU A 13 7.43 -18.87 -27.83
CA LEU A 13 6.06 -19.21 -27.43
C LEU A 13 5.96 -19.55 -25.93
N LEU A 14 6.93 -20.28 -25.38
CA LEU A 14 7.02 -20.56 -23.95
C LEU A 14 7.20 -19.28 -23.12
N LEU A 15 8.07 -18.36 -23.58
CA LEU A 15 8.26 -17.06 -22.93
C LEU A 15 6.96 -16.24 -22.95
N SER A 16 6.24 -16.23 -24.08
CA SER A 16 4.92 -15.58 -24.19
C SER A 16 3.89 -16.17 -23.24
N ILE A 17 3.86 -17.49 -23.07
CA ILE A 17 2.91 -18.18 -22.17
C ILE A 17 3.25 -17.90 -20.70
N ILE A 18 4.53 -17.81 -20.34
CA ILE A 18 4.99 -17.43 -18.99
C ILE A 18 4.66 -15.96 -18.69
N LEU A 19 4.68 -15.08 -19.69
CA LEU A 19 4.26 -13.67 -19.53
C LEU A 19 2.72 -13.52 -19.44
N LEU A 20 1.96 -14.51 -19.89
CA LEU A 20 0.49 -14.52 -19.87
C LEU A 20 -0.11 -15.15 -18.61
N THR A 21 0.70 -15.79 -17.76
CA THR A 21 0.27 -16.05 -16.38
C THR A 21 0.28 -14.71 -15.66
N SER A 22 -0.86 -14.02 -15.71
CA SER A 22 -1.14 -12.78 -15.01
C SER A 22 -0.59 -12.84 -13.59
N CYS A 23 0.37 -11.97 -13.31
CA CYS A 23 0.85 -11.70 -11.97
C CYS A 23 -0.38 -11.24 -11.16
N ASP A 24 -0.90 -12.10 -10.27
CA ASP A 24 -2.06 -11.82 -9.41
C ASP A 24 -1.71 -10.85 -8.24
N GLY A 25 -0.71 -10.01 -8.47
CA GLY A 25 -0.20 -9.00 -7.55
C GLY A 25 -1.22 -7.89 -7.28
N PRO A 26 -0.96 -7.04 -6.29
CA PRO A 26 -1.77 -5.86 -6.05
C PRO A 26 -1.67 -4.89 -7.22
N GLU A 27 -2.70 -4.09 -7.37
CA GLU A 27 -2.68 -2.97 -8.30
C GLU A 27 -1.70 -1.91 -7.79
N THR A 28 -1.08 -1.19 -8.72
CA THR A 28 -0.09 -0.14 -8.46
C THR A 28 -0.68 1.14 -7.89
N TYR A 29 -2.00 1.24 -7.75
CA TYR A 29 -2.69 2.43 -7.25
C TYR A 29 -3.37 2.20 -5.90
N ILE A 30 -3.58 3.28 -5.16
CA ILE A 30 -4.30 3.25 -3.87
C ILE A 30 -5.77 2.83 -4.08
N TYR A 31 -6.22 1.78 -3.40
CA TYR A 31 -7.62 1.36 -3.38
C TYR A 31 -8.44 2.22 -2.42
N LEU A 32 -9.68 2.55 -2.82
CA LEU A 32 -10.68 2.98 -1.85
C LEU A 32 -11.09 1.77 -0.99
N GLY A 33 -11.48 1.99 0.26
CA GLY A 33 -11.85 0.91 1.19
C GLY A 33 -12.87 -0.08 0.64
N ARG A 34 -13.85 0.40 -0.14
CA ARG A 34 -14.87 -0.43 -0.81
C ARG A 34 -14.35 -1.25 -2.00
N GLN A 35 -13.16 -0.92 -2.49
CA GLN A 35 -12.51 -1.54 -3.64
C GLN A 35 -11.44 -2.54 -3.23
N VAL A 36 -11.06 -2.61 -1.95
CA VAL A 36 -10.03 -3.53 -1.47
C VAL A 36 -10.51 -4.97 -1.68
N PRO A 37 -9.76 -5.79 -2.45
CA PRO A 37 -10.07 -7.18 -2.66
C PRO A 37 -10.27 -7.95 -1.36
N LYS A 38 -11.28 -8.84 -1.31
CA LYS A 38 -11.57 -9.65 -0.12
C LYS A 38 -10.34 -10.45 0.34
N LYS A 39 -9.57 -11.01 -0.60
CA LYS A 39 -8.32 -11.73 -0.30
C LYS A 39 -7.34 -10.89 0.52
N TYR A 40 -7.25 -9.58 0.26
CA TYR A 40 -6.38 -8.68 1.01
C TYR A 40 -6.95 -8.35 2.38
N ILE A 41 -8.27 -8.16 2.50
CA ILE A 41 -8.92 -7.96 3.81
C ILE A 41 -8.69 -9.17 4.73
N ASP A 42 -8.81 -10.39 4.19
CA ASP A 42 -8.61 -11.63 4.96
C ASP A 42 -7.13 -11.76 5.40
N GLU A 43 -6.18 -11.38 4.55
CA GLU A 43 -4.75 -11.34 4.89
C GLU A 43 -4.44 -10.29 5.97
N ILE A 44 -4.93 -9.06 5.81
CA ILE A 44 -4.77 -7.97 6.78
C ILE A 44 -5.29 -8.39 8.16
N LYS A 45 -6.42 -9.11 8.21
CA LYS A 45 -6.97 -9.66 9.45
C LYS A 45 -6.10 -10.78 10.02
N THR A 46 -5.59 -11.67 9.17
CA THR A 46 -4.66 -12.75 9.57
C THR A 46 -3.39 -12.17 10.20
N LEU A 47 -2.87 -11.08 9.65
CA LEU A 47 -1.73 -10.33 10.20
C LEU A 47 -2.08 -9.51 11.46
N GLY A 48 -3.34 -9.49 11.87
CA GLY A 48 -3.81 -8.72 13.02
C GLY A 48 -3.67 -7.21 12.84
N LEU A 49 -3.77 -6.72 11.61
CA LEU A 49 -3.59 -5.31 11.24
C LEU A 49 -4.91 -4.51 11.26
N LEU A 50 -6.06 -5.20 11.28
CA LEU A 50 -7.38 -4.57 11.23
C LEU A 50 -8.28 -5.12 12.34
N SER A 51 -8.75 -4.23 13.21
CA SER A 51 -9.73 -4.56 14.24
C SER A 51 -11.11 -4.87 13.65
N SER A 52 -11.92 -5.69 14.33
CA SER A 52 -13.25 -6.10 13.85
C SER A 52 -14.25 -4.95 13.69
N ASN A 53 -14.01 -3.82 14.37
CA ASN A 53 -14.85 -2.63 14.33
C ASN A 53 -14.24 -1.47 13.52
N GLU A 54 -13.18 -1.72 12.76
CA GLU A 54 -12.51 -0.72 11.92
C GLU A 54 -12.85 -0.90 10.45
N LYS A 55 -12.89 0.23 9.74
CA LYS A 55 -13.17 0.28 8.30
C LYS A 55 -12.03 0.95 7.57
N ILE A 56 -11.38 0.19 6.69
CA ILE A 56 -10.39 0.74 5.75
C ILE A 56 -11.05 1.83 4.89
N LYS A 57 -10.34 2.95 4.71
CA LYS A 57 -10.74 4.06 3.84
C LYS A 57 -9.87 4.14 2.60
N TYR A 58 -8.57 3.99 2.77
CA TYR A 58 -7.60 3.88 1.69
C TYR A 58 -6.60 2.78 2.01
N PHE A 59 -6.19 2.03 0.99
CA PHE A 59 -5.23 0.94 1.10
C PHE A 59 -4.28 1.00 -0.09
N TYR A 60 -2.99 0.91 0.19
CA TYR A 60 -1.92 0.82 -0.80
C TYR A 60 -1.03 -0.38 -0.47
N SER A 61 -0.47 -0.98 -1.51
CA SER A 61 0.57 -1.97 -1.38
C SER A 61 1.68 -1.64 -2.36
N ASP A 62 2.91 -1.60 -1.87
CA ASP A 62 4.15 -1.46 -2.65
C ASP A 62 4.73 -2.82 -3.04
N GLY A 63 4.02 -3.92 -2.72
CA GLY A 63 4.40 -5.27 -3.10
C GLY A 63 4.14 -5.54 -4.58
N PHE A 64 5.03 -6.28 -5.24
CA PHE A 64 4.86 -6.62 -6.66
C PHE A 64 4.00 -7.87 -6.84
N ASN A 65 4.20 -8.88 -5.99
CA ASN A 65 3.47 -10.17 -6.10
C ASN A 65 2.50 -10.41 -4.93
N ASP A 66 2.84 -9.92 -3.74
CA ASP A 66 2.10 -10.18 -2.51
C ASP A 66 2.02 -8.90 -1.68
N ILE A 67 0.85 -8.61 -1.12
CA ILE A 67 0.66 -7.44 -0.27
C ILE A 67 1.46 -7.51 1.04
N LYS A 68 1.91 -8.70 1.42
CA LYS A 68 2.83 -8.89 2.56
C LYS A 68 4.24 -8.39 2.31
N GLU A 69 4.57 -7.98 1.09
CA GLU A 69 5.87 -7.34 0.85
C GLU A 69 5.88 -5.96 1.51
N GLY A 70 4.83 -5.19 1.28
CA GLY A 70 4.46 -4.05 2.10
C GLY A 70 3.06 -3.54 1.77
N LEU A 71 2.43 -2.99 2.80
CA LEU A 71 1.09 -2.43 2.71
C LEU A 71 0.92 -1.29 3.71
N TYR A 72 0.17 -0.28 3.28
CA TYR A 72 -0.06 0.94 4.04
C TYR A 72 -1.53 1.34 3.87
N PHE A 73 -2.24 1.53 4.97
CA PHE A 73 -3.65 1.86 4.91
C PHE A 73 -4.11 2.72 6.08
N VAL A 74 -5.17 3.48 5.84
CA VAL A 74 -5.84 4.27 6.87
C VAL A 74 -7.24 3.74 7.09
N THR A 75 -7.63 3.63 8.35
CA THR A 75 -8.98 3.25 8.76
C THR A 75 -9.79 4.47 9.19
N ASP A 76 -10.94 4.26 9.81
CA ASP A 76 -11.65 5.30 10.54
C ASP A 76 -10.97 5.69 11.88
N LYS A 77 -9.94 4.96 12.32
CA LYS A 77 -9.28 5.17 13.63
C LYS A 77 -7.75 5.28 13.60
N ASN A 78 -7.09 4.53 12.72
CA ASN A 78 -5.63 4.39 12.73
C ASN A 78 -5.02 4.58 11.35
N LEU A 79 -3.76 5.00 11.34
CA LEU A 79 -2.82 4.69 10.28
C LEU A 79 -2.19 3.32 10.58
N VAL A 80 -2.07 2.48 9.56
CA VAL A 80 -1.42 1.18 9.65
C VAL A 80 -0.38 1.07 8.55
N ALA A 81 0.84 0.75 8.95
CA ALA A 81 1.95 0.46 8.06
C ALA A 81 2.50 -0.93 8.36
N TYR A 82 2.77 -1.69 7.31
CA TYR A 82 3.39 -3.00 7.40
C TYR A 82 4.40 -3.18 6.28
N ASN A 83 5.60 -3.64 6.62
CA ASN A 83 6.63 -4.03 5.66
C ASN A 83 7.41 -5.20 6.25
N LYS A 84 7.49 -6.31 5.52
CA LYS A 84 8.13 -7.55 6.03
C LYS A 84 9.63 -7.40 6.30
N GLU A 85 10.26 -6.37 5.72
CA GLU A 85 11.70 -6.14 5.80
C GLU A 85 12.10 -5.21 6.96
N TRP A 86 11.14 -4.56 7.62
CA TRP A 86 11.39 -3.76 8.82
C TRP A 86 11.72 -4.64 10.03
N GLU A 87 12.54 -4.13 10.95
CA GLU A 87 12.85 -4.81 12.23
C GLU A 87 11.57 -5.12 13.03
N TYR A 88 10.64 -4.16 13.02
CA TYR A 88 9.28 -4.31 13.52
C TYR A 88 8.31 -4.21 12.33
N PRO A 89 7.84 -5.34 11.77
CA PRO A 89 7.10 -5.33 10.51
C PRO A 89 5.75 -4.61 10.56
N LYS A 90 5.26 -4.27 11.75
CA LYS A 90 3.90 -3.77 11.97
C LYS A 90 3.96 -2.51 12.84
N THR A 91 3.34 -1.46 12.33
CA THR A 91 3.12 -0.22 13.08
C THR A 91 1.66 0.20 12.92
N ILE A 92 0.95 0.37 14.05
CA ILE A 92 -0.44 0.88 14.09
C ILE A 92 -0.40 2.15 14.93
N ILE A 93 -0.73 3.29 14.33
CA ILE A 93 -0.72 4.59 14.98
C ILE A 93 -2.14 5.12 15.04
N PRO A 94 -2.74 5.25 16.23
CA PRO A 94 -3.99 5.99 16.41
C PRO A 94 -3.84 7.43 15.91
N PHE A 95 -4.85 7.97 15.24
CA PHE A 95 -4.75 9.34 14.71
C PHE A 95 -4.48 10.41 15.79
N SER A 96 -4.91 10.14 17.02
CA SER A 96 -4.67 10.98 18.20
C SER A 96 -3.20 11.04 18.63
N GLU A 97 -2.37 10.07 18.23
CA GLU A 97 -0.96 9.99 18.62
C GLU A 97 -0.02 10.61 17.58
N ILE A 98 -0.54 10.96 16.40
CA ILE A 98 0.24 11.58 15.32
C ILE A 98 0.58 13.03 15.69
N THR A 99 1.87 13.30 15.85
CA THR A 99 2.39 14.62 16.20
C THR A 99 2.69 15.43 14.96
N ASN A 100 3.33 14.81 13.95
CA ASN A 100 3.72 15.45 12.70
C ASN A 100 3.30 14.62 11.48
N LEU A 101 2.99 15.32 10.38
CA LEU A 101 2.68 14.74 9.07
C LEU A 101 3.30 15.61 7.99
N ASP A 102 4.07 15.00 7.12
CA ASP A 102 4.59 15.65 5.91
C ASP A 102 4.46 14.72 4.70
N VAL A 103 4.53 15.30 3.51
CA VAL A 103 4.45 14.56 2.25
C VAL A 103 5.36 15.18 1.20
N MET A 104 6.19 14.34 0.61
CA MET A 104 6.91 14.65 -0.60
C MET A 104 6.09 14.13 -1.78
N TYR A 105 5.32 15.03 -2.39
CA TYR A 105 4.54 14.71 -3.57
C TYR A 105 5.43 14.45 -4.78
N ASN A 106 5.07 13.44 -5.56
CA ASN A 106 5.62 13.19 -6.87
C ASN A 106 4.55 13.37 -7.96
N GLU A 107 4.82 14.22 -8.95
CA GLU A 107 3.89 14.44 -10.07
C GLU A 107 4.03 13.37 -11.17
N SER A 108 5.05 12.50 -11.10
CA SER A 108 5.22 11.38 -12.03
C SER A 108 4.24 10.26 -11.73
N LEU A 109 3.59 9.72 -12.77
CA LEU A 109 2.75 8.51 -12.67
C LEU A 109 3.55 7.22 -12.41
N TYR A 110 4.88 7.29 -12.51
CA TYR A 110 5.77 6.13 -12.36
C TYR A 110 6.54 6.15 -11.05
N GLU A 111 6.44 7.23 -10.28
CA GLU A 111 7.15 7.39 -9.02
C GLU A 111 6.15 7.68 -7.91
N ASP A 112 6.37 7.04 -6.77
CA ASP A 112 5.52 7.19 -5.60
C ASP A 112 5.78 8.52 -4.91
N SER A 113 4.74 9.07 -4.29
CA SER A 113 4.90 10.08 -3.24
C SER A 113 5.35 9.41 -1.95
N TYR A 114 6.05 10.14 -1.08
CA TYR A 114 6.45 9.64 0.23
C TYR A 114 5.75 10.40 1.33
N ILE A 115 5.08 9.67 2.23
CA ILE A 115 4.44 10.23 3.43
C ILE A 115 5.36 10.00 4.62
N PHE A 116 5.60 11.04 5.40
CA PHE A 116 6.37 11.02 6.63
C PHE A 116 5.42 11.21 7.81
N VAL A 117 5.53 10.35 8.81
CA VAL A 117 4.66 10.35 9.99
C VAL A 117 5.49 10.23 11.24
N GLU A 118 5.28 11.16 12.17
CA GLU A 118 5.83 11.08 13.51
C GLU A 118 4.70 10.90 14.53
N SER A 119 4.97 10.06 15.52
CA SER A 119 4.22 9.94 16.76
C SER A 119 5.17 10.02 17.95
N LYS A 120 4.65 9.81 19.17
CA LYS A 120 5.49 9.74 20.37
C LYS A 120 6.45 8.55 20.37
N GLU A 121 6.10 7.48 19.67
CA GLU A 121 6.80 6.19 19.71
C GLU A 121 7.45 5.82 18.37
N PHE A 122 7.00 6.41 17.26
CA PHE A 122 7.39 6.00 15.91
C PHE A 122 7.71 7.20 15.04
N GLU A 123 8.74 7.05 14.22
CA GLU A 123 9.01 7.87 13.05
C GLU A 123 9.06 6.89 11.87
N LEU A 124 8.18 7.08 10.88
CA LEU A 124 8.17 6.24 9.70
C LEU A 124 7.91 7.05 8.44
N ASP A 125 8.47 6.58 7.34
CA ASP A 125 8.15 7.00 5.99
C ASP A 125 7.71 5.80 5.15
N PHE A 126 6.81 6.04 4.21
CA PHE A 126 6.35 5.01 3.30
C PHE A 126 5.88 5.57 1.96
N PRO A 127 6.04 4.78 0.89
CA PRO A 127 5.57 5.17 -0.43
C PRO A 127 4.04 5.09 -0.53
N VAL A 128 3.46 5.98 -1.34
CA VAL A 128 2.09 5.90 -1.83
C VAL A 128 2.03 6.32 -3.29
N SER A 129 1.37 5.53 -4.12
CA SER A 129 1.24 5.83 -5.54
C SER A 129 0.45 7.12 -5.80
N SER A 130 1.00 7.96 -6.68
CA SER A 130 0.37 9.19 -7.18
C SER A 130 -0.76 8.90 -8.19
N GLU A 131 -0.92 7.65 -8.62
CA GLU A 131 -1.91 7.27 -9.60
C GLU A 131 -3.33 7.68 -9.19
N LYS A 132 -4.06 8.22 -10.16
CA LYS A 132 -5.44 8.72 -9.98
C LYS A 132 -5.54 9.88 -8.95
N GLY A 133 -4.41 10.50 -8.57
CA GLY A 133 -4.35 11.58 -7.58
C GLY A 133 -4.73 11.16 -6.17
N ARG A 134 -4.61 9.86 -5.85
CA ARG A 134 -5.09 9.30 -4.59
C ARG A 134 -4.09 9.42 -3.44
N ASP A 135 -2.83 9.68 -3.74
CA ASP A 135 -1.81 10.16 -2.78
C ASP A 135 -2.35 11.37 -1.99
N LYS A 136 -2.94 12.34 -2.69
CA LYS A 136 -3.57 13.52 -2.09
C LYS A 136 -4.79 13.12 -1.26
N ASP A 137 -5.65 12.24 -1.76
CA ASP A 137 -6.82 11.77 -1.02
C ASP A 137 -6.44 11.03 0.27
N PHE A 138 -5.42 10.18 0.21
CA PHE A 138 -4.87 9.44 1.33
C PHE A 138 -4.30 10.40 2.38
N PHE A 139 -3.40 11.29 1.97
CA PHE A 139 -2.75 12.23 2.87
C PHE A 139 -3.73 13.23 3.48
N ASN A 140 -4.67 13.77 2.68
CA ASN A 140 -5.69 14.70 3.19
C ASN A 140 -6.59 14.03 4.22
N TYR A 141 -6.95 12.77 4.02
CA TYR A 141 -7.74 12.03 5.00
C TYR A 141 -6.96 11.82 6.31
N LEU A 142 -5.68 11.49 6.21
CA LEU A 142 -4.79 11.35 7.37
C LEU A 142 -4.70 12.66 8.16
N VAL A 143 -4.40 13.77 7.49
CA VAL A 143 -4.35 15.12 8.09
C VAL A 143 -5.68 15.52 8.73
N GLN A 144 -6.79 15.30 8.02
CA GLN A 144 -8.13 15.59 8.54
C GLN A 144 -8.38 14.85 9.85
N LYS A 145 -8.04 13.56 9.91
CA LYS A 145 -8.28 12.72 11.07
C LYS A 145 -7.36 13.06 12.24
N SER A 146 -6.08 13.29 12.00
CA SER A 146 -5.15 13.73 13.06
C SER A 146 -5.55 15.08 13.65
N ASN A 147 -6.05 16.01 12.84
CA ASN A 147 -6.47 17.34 13.31
C ASN A 147 -7.82 17.34 14.04
N GLN A 148 -8.71 16.37 13.78
CA GLN A 148 -9.98 16.26 14.52
C GLN A 148 -9.72 16.00 16.01
N HIS A 149 -8.77 15.12 16.32
CA HIS A 149 -8.43 14.81 17.71
C HIS A 149 -7.73 15.96 18.44
N LYS A 150 -6.86 16.71 17.75
CA LYS A 150 -6.20 17.90 18.34
C LYS A 150 -7.15 19.03 18.75
N LYS A 151 -8.42 19.02 18.31
CA LYS A 151 -9.43 20.03 18.66
C LYS A 151 -10.34 19.61 19.82
N GLU A 152 -10.29 18.34 20.22
CA GLU A 152 -11.12 17.78 21.29
C GLU A 152 -10.40 17.75 22.65
N ASP A 153 -9.08 18.03 22.65
CA ASP A 153 -8.21 18.20 23.82
C ASP A 153 -8.01 19.69 24.17
#